data_AF-A0A2N1M8Q9-F1
#
_entry.id   AF-A0A2N1M8Q9-F1
#
_cell.length_a   1.000
_cell.length_b   1.000
_cell.length_c   1.000
_cell.angle_alpha   90.00
_cell.angle_beta   90.00
_cell.angle_gamma   90.00
#
_symmetry.space_group_name_H-M   'P 1'
#
loop_
_entity.id
_entity.type
_entity.pdbx_description
1 polymer ?
#
loop_
_entity_poly.entity_id
_entity_poly.type
_entity_poly.pdbx_seq_one_letter_code
_entity_poly.pdbx_strand_id
1 'polypeptide(L)'
;MEEIHNYPFNPVIKFKQQECSFSYKIIKEGTYPNKELLVYTLPPNKYRIPNNYIVETTCGGSTNQCTVQCHINYNNGKPIFQVLFRKCFEYRVSSVKTATDASNLFHKHYTSQKETKTSVNQCSNTTLTRRATSIGKQLLTEFNEKVPKFYNVKEIPGLENIRYSVKNCIFDIHYGDEDKIKKKQKIESVVRALDEGNISRNPY
;
A
#
# COMPACT_ATOMS: atom_id res chain seq x y z
N MET A 1 -15.73 -19.20 -7.60
CA MET A 1 -15.75 -17.75 -7.34
C MET A 1 -17.10 -17.46 -6.76
N GLU A 2 -17.15 -16.86 -5.57
CA GLU A 2 -18.41 -16.53 -4.90
C GLU A 2 -18.63 -15.02 -4.99
N GLU A 3 -19.78 -14.59 -5.52
CA GLU A 3 -20.20 -13.20 -5.62
C GLU A 3 -21.26 -12.91 -4.55
N ILE A 4 -21.04 -11.87 -3.74
CA ILE A 4 -21.88 -11.52 -2.60
C ILE A 4 -22.25 -10.04 -2.71
N HIS A 5 -23.52 -9.74 -2.98
CA HIS A 5 -24.04 -8.38 -3.05
C HIS A 5 -25.54 -8.29 -2.74
N ASN A 6 -26.00 -7.08 -2.39
CA ASN A 6 -27.42 -6.73 -2.30
C ASN A 6 -27.74 -5.48 -3.14
N TYR A 7 -27.11 -5.37 -4.31
CA TYR A 7 -27.35 -4.27 -5.24
C TYR A 7 -28.80 -4.33 -5.77
N PRO A 8 -29.53 -3.20 -5.88
CA PRO A 8 -29.04 -1.81 -5.78
C PRO A 8 -29.01 -1.20 -4.37
N PHE A 9 -29.52 -1.88 -3.34
CA PHE A 9 -29.55 -1.33 -1.96
C PHE A 9 -28.15 -1.08 -1.38
N ASN A 10 -27.18 -1.93 -1.73
CA ASN A 10 -25.78 -1.73 -1.41
C ASN A 10 -24.96 -1.62 -2.71
N PRO A 11 -24.24 -0.51 -2.94
CA PRO A 11 -23.43 -0.32 -4.15
C PRO A 11 -22.15 -1.18 -4.14
N VAL A 12 -21.87 -1.91 -3.06
CA VAL A 12 -20.68 -2.74 -2.92
C VAL A 12 -20.98 -4.18 -3.31
N ILE A 13 -20.23 -4.68 -4.28
CA ILE A 13 -20.22 -6.07 -4.73
C ILE A 13 -18.90 -6.70 -4.31
N LYS A 14 -18.95 -7.81 -3.58
CA LYS A 14 -17.76 -8.52 -3.10
C LYS A 14 -17.60 -9.84 -3.83
N PHE A 15 -16.38 -10.15 -4.22
CA PHE A 15 -15.99 -11.41 -4.81
C PHE A 15 -14.95 -12.09 -3.93
N LYS A 16 -15.21 -13.35 -3.60
CA LYS A 16 -14.31 -14.18 -2.81
C LYS A 16 -13.76 -15.31 -3.67
N GLN A 17 -12.45 -15.39 -3.74
CA GLN A 17 -11.68 -16.51 -4.25
C GLN A 17 -10.77 -17.02 -3.12
N GLN A 18 -10.36 -18.29 -3.16
CA GLN A 18 -9.71 -18.98 -2.03
C GLN A 18 -8.58 -18.17 -1.35
N GLU A 19 -7.78 -17.43 -2.13
CA GLU A 19 -6.64 -16.66 -1.61
C GLU A 19 -6.78 -15.14 -1.76
N CYS A 20 -7.81 -14.66 -2.47
CA CYS A 20 -7.96 -13.26 -2.83
C CYS A 20 -9.41 -12.80 -2.71
N SER A 21 -9.62 -11.63 -2.11
CA SER A 21 -10.88 -10.91 -2.17
C SER A 21 -10.77 -9.70 -3.09
N PHE A 22 -11.84 -9.45 -3.83
CA PHE A 22 -12.01 -8.28 -4.67
C PHE A 22 -13.32 -7.63 -4.29
N SER A 23 -13.37 -6.30 -4.27
CA SER A 23 -14.63 -5.59 -4.09
C SER A 23 -14.74 -4.44 -5.05
N TYR A 24 -15.94 -4.25 -5.58
CA TYR A 24 -16.30 -3.16 -6.45
C TYR A 24 -17.36 -2.32 -5.74
N LYS A 25 -17.18 -1.02 -5.67
CA LYS A 25 -18.17 -0.06 -5.20
C LYS A 25 -18.61 0.79 -6.37
N ILE A 26 -19.86 0.64 -6.78
CA ILE A 26 -20.45 1.45 -7.85
C ILE A 26 -20.59 2.88 -7.32
N ILE A 27 -19.87 3.82 -7.93
CA ILE A 27 -19.92 5.24 -7.59
C ILE A 27 -20.93 5.96 -8.50
N LYS A 28 -20.96 5.57 -9.77
CA LYS A 28 -21.87 6.12 -10.77
C LYS A 28 -22.21 5.07 -11.83
N GLU A 29 -23.50 4.83 -12.06
CA GLU A 29 -23.99 3.82 -13.01
C GLU A 29 -23.93 4.27 -14.48
N GLY A 30 -23.88 5.58 -14.70
CA GLY A 30 -23.83 6.13 -16.05
C GLY A 30 -25.15 5.94 -16.82
N THR A 31 -25.10 6.16 -18.14
CA THR A 31 -26.24 6.01 -19.04
C THR A 31 -25.84 5.27 -20.30
N TYR A 32 -26.74 4.46 -20.86
CA TYR A 32 -26.45 3.76 -22.11
C TYR A 32 -26.57 4.71 -23.30
N PRO A 33 -25.59 4.72 -24.22
CA PRO A 33 -25.70 5.48 -25.47
C PRO A 33 -26.88 5.02 -26.33
N ASN A 34 -27.25 5.85 -27.31
CA ASN A 34 -28.21 5.49 -28.34
C ASN A 34 -27.78 4.23 -29.09
N LYS A 35 -28.75 3.51 -29.67
CA LYS A 35 -28.56 2.20 -30.29
C LYS A 35 -27.44 2.14 -31.33
N GLU A 36 -27.22 3.23 -32.07
CA GLU A 36 -26.17 3.35 -33.10
C GLU A 36 -24.74 3.36 -32.52
N LEU A 37 -24.58 3.78 -31.26
CA LEU A 37 -23.29 3.93 -30.59
C LEU A 37 -23.10 2.90 -29.45
N LEU A 38 -24.07 2.01 -29.25
CA LEU A 38 -24.08 1.07 -28.14
C LEU A 38 -23.07 -0.07 -28.38
N VAL A 39 -22.09 -0.18 -27.48
CA VAL A 39 -21.06 -1.23 -27.52
C VAL A 39 -21.32 -2.26 -26.43
N TYR A 40 -20.85 -3.49 -26.66
CA TYR A 40 -21.04 -4.63 -25.76
C TYR A 40 -19.70 -5.22 -25.31
N THR A 41 -19.70 -5.86 -24.14
CA THR A 41 -18.57 -6.68 -23.69
C THR A 41 -18.37 -7.91 -24.57
N LEU A 42 -17.16 -8.46 -24.53
CA LEU A 42 -16.80 -9.68 -25.27
C LEU A 42 -17.54 -10.91 -24.70
N PRO A 43 -17.79 -11.96 -25.53
CA PRO A 43 -18.36 -13.22 -25.07
C PRO A 43 -17.58 -13.86 -23.89
N PRO A 44 -18.20 -14.74 -23.07
CA PRO A 44 -19.52 -15.36 -23.27
C PRO A 44 -20.71 -14.43 -22.95
N ASN A 45 -20.51 -13.47 -22.05
CA ASN A 45 -21.57 -12.55 -21.63
C ASN A 45 -21.47 -11.22 -22.39
N LYS A 46 -22.54 -10.83 -23.10
CA LYS A 46 -22.60 -9.58 -23.89
C LYS A 46 -23.38 -8.49 -23.14
N TYR A 47 -22.74 -7.84 -22.19
CA TYR A 47 -23.33 -6.73 -21.44
C TYR A 47 -23.18 -5.42 -22.19
N ARG A 48 -24.18 -4.55 -22.10
CA ARG A 48 -24.14 -3.19 -22.63
C ARG A 48 -23.11 -2.36 -21.85
N ILE A 49 -22.34 -1.53 -22.55
CA ILE A 49 -21.32 -0.69 -21.92
C ILE A 49 -21.89 0.73 -21.68
N PRO A 50 -22.05 1.17 -20.42
CA PRO A 50 -22.56 2.50 -20.09
C PRO A 50 -21.52 3.61 -20.33
N ASN A 51 -22.00 4.82 -20.59
CA ASN A 51 -21.24 6.07 -20.58
C ASN A 51 -21.27 6.71 -19.19
N ASN A 52 -20.20 7.40 -18.80
CA ASN A 52 -20.02 8.03 -17.48
C ASN A 52 -20.16 7.06 -16.30
N TYR A 53 -19.75 5.80 -16.49
CA TYR A 53 -19.73 4.80 -15.42
C TYR A 53 -18.46 4.93 -14.60
N ILE A 54 -18.60 4.90 -13.28
CA ILE A 54 -17.49 5.02 -12.33
C ILE A 54 -17.65 3.95 -11.27
N VAL A 55 -16.60 3.15 -11.09
CA VAL A 55 -16.53 2.11 -10.06
C VAL A 55 -15.19 2.22 -9.34
N GLU A 56 -15.24 2.12 -8.03
CA GLU A 56 -14.05 1.97 -7.20
C GLU A 56 -13.78 0.49 -6.99
N THR A 57 -12.58 0.03 -7.33
CA THR A 57 -12.17 -1.37 -7.20
C THR A 57 -11.07 -1.45 -6.16
N THR A 58 -11.24 -2.36 -5.19
CA THR A 58 -10.19 -2.71 -4.23
C THR A 58 -9.81 -4.17 -4.40
N CYS A 59 -8.50 -4.42 -4.54
CA CYS A 59 -7.94 -5.76 -4.74
C CYS A 59 -6.69 -5.98 -3.88
N GLY A 60 -6.42 -7.24 -3.51
CA GLY A 60 -5.22 -7.63 -2.76
C GLY A 60 -5.49 -8.02 -1.29
N GLY A 61 -4.48 -8.61 -0.64
CA GLY A 61 -4.58 -9.04 0.76
C GLY A 61 -4.68 -7.87 1.74
N SER A 62 -5.12 -8.15 2.98
CA SER A 62 -5.38 -7.14 4.03
C SER A 62 -4.22 -6.16 4.29
N THR A 63 -2.98 -6.58 4.05
CA THR A 63 -1.77 -5.79 4.28
C THR A 63 -1.29 -4.99 3.05
N ASN A 64 -1.80 -5.29 1.86
CA ASN A 64 -1.36 -4.71 0.58
C ASN A 64 -2.56 -4.46 -0.37
N GLN A 65 -3.66 -3.94 0.17
CA GLN A 65 -4.82 -3.58 -0.65
C GLN A 65 -4.46 -2.43 -1.59
N CYS A 66 -4.83 -2.58 -2.86
CA CYS A 66 -4.75 -1.57 -3.89
C CYS A 66 -6.16 -1.12 -4.25
N THR A 67 -6.44 0.17 -4.06
CA THR A 67 -7.71 0.79 -4.46
C THR A 67 -7.48 1.67 -5.68
N VAL A 68 -8.32 1.49 -6.69
CA VAL A 68 -8.31 2.23 -7.95
C VAL A 68 -9.73 2.65 -8.32
N GLN A 69 -9.86 3.72 -9.09
CA GLN A 69 -11.12 4.11 -9.71
C GLN A 69 -11.08 3.82 -11.20
N CYS A 70 -12.06 3.06 -11.68
CA CYS A 70 -12.22 2.74 -13.08
C CYS A 70 -13.36 3.57 -13.66
N HIS A 71 -13.09 4.28 -14.75
CA HIS A 71 -14.04 5.12 -15.43
C HIS A 71 -14.27 4.60 -16.85
N ILE A 72 -15.52 4.66 -17.30
CA ILE A 72 -15.89 4.41 -18.69
C ILE A 72 -16.62 5.64 -19.22
N ASN A 73 -16.02 6.29 -20.21
CA ASN A 73 -16.58 7.47 -20.87
C ASN A 73 -16.59 7.24 -22.38
N TYR A 74 -17.58 7.77 -23.09
CA TYR A 74 -17.63 7.70 -24.54
C TYR A 74 -17.01 8.95 -25.15
N ASN A 75 -16.14 8.75 -26.12
CA ASN A 75 -15.59 9.81 -26.95
C ASN A 75 -15.73 9.41 -28.43
N ASN A 76 -16.31 10.28 -29.26
CA ASN A 76 -16.59 10.00 -30.67
C ASN A 76 -17.26 8.64 -30.90
N GLY A 77 -18.26 8.31 -30.08
CA GLY A 77 -19.04 7.07 -30.21
C GLY A 77 -18.36 5.80 -29.73
N LYS A 78 -17.15 5.88 -29.14
CA LYS A 78 -16.41 4.71 -28.64
C LYS A 78 -16.12 4.82 -27.15
N PRO A 79 -16.18 3.72 -26.38
CA PRO A 79 -15.83 3.73 -24.97
C PRO A 79 -14.31 3.89 -24.79
N ILE A 80 -13.94 4.75 -23.86
CA ILE A 80 -12.60 4.91 -23.31
C ILE A 80 -12.62 4.35 -21.88
N PHE A 81 -11.78 3.35 -21.65
CA PHE A 81 -11.59 2.73 -20.34
C PHE A 81 -10.42 3.40 -19.64
N GLN A 82 -10.65 3.93 -18.45
CA GLN A 82 -9.62 4.64 -17.68
C GLN A 82 -9.47 4.01 -16.31
N VAL A 83 -8.23 3.91 -15.84
CA VAL A 83 -7.92 3.48 -14.47
C VAL A 83 -7.14 4.61 -13.80
N LEU A 84 -7.70 5.11 -12.71
CA LEU A 84 -7.10 6.12 -11.86
C LEU A 84 -6.62 5.47 -10.56
N PHE A 85 -5.41 5.79 -10.13
CA PHE A 85 -4.74 5.09 -9.04
C PHE A 85 -3.76 5.99 -8.28
N ARG A 86 -3.19 5.47 -7.18
CA ARG A 86 -2.40 6.21 -6.15
C ARG A 86 -3.25 7.14 -5.29
N LYS A 87 -2.59 7.94 -4.44
CA LYS A 87 -3.24 8.91 -3.55
C LYS A 87 -4.05 9.89 -4.38
N CYS A 88 -5.30 10.13 -3.96
CA CYS A 88 -6.21 11.09 -4.59
C CYS A 88 -6.42 10.89 -6.10
N PHE A 89 -6.20 9.68 -6.63
CA PHE A 89 -6.42 9.35 -8.04
C PHE A 89 -5.64 10.24 -9.02
N GLU A 90 -4.44 10.68 -8.62
CA GLU A 90 -3.56 11.57 -9.38
C GLU A 90 -3.12 10.96 -10.73
N TYR A 91 -2.81 9.65 -10.73
CA TYR A 91 -2.33 8.98 -11.93
C TYR A 91 -3.48 8.36 -12.70
N ARG A 92 -3.41 8.45 -14.03
CA ARG A 92 -4.39 7.89 -14.96
C ARG A 92 -3.70 7.14 -16.09
N VAL A 93 -4.20 5.94 -16.38
CA VAL A 93 -3.99 5.27 -17.67
C VAL A 93 -5.32 5.16 -18.40
N SER A 94 -5.27 5.10 -19.73
CA SER A 94 -6.47 4.99 -20.55
C SER A 94 -6.25 4.08 -21.74
N SER A 95 -7.28 3.31 -22.10
CA SER A 95 -7.33 2.51 -23.32
C SER A 95 -8.62 2.78 -24.08
N VAL A 96 -8.50 2.86 -25.41
CA VAL A 96 -9.62 2.88 -26.35
C VAL A 96 -9.97 1.48 -26.89
N LYS A 97 -9.25 0.45 -26.43
CA LYS A 97 -9.39 -0.93 -26.91
C LYS A 97 -10.34 -1.71 -26.02
N THR A 98 -9.95 -1.96 -24.77
CA THR A 98 -10.70 -2.77 -23.80
C THR A 98 -10.37 -2.38 -22.36
N ALA A 99 -11.24 -2.77 -21.42
CA ALA A 99 -10.96 -2.67 -19.99
C ALA A 99 -9.71 -3.47 -19.58
N THR A 100 -9.48 -4.64 -20.19
CA THR A 100 -8.30 -5.47 -19.94
C THR A 100 -7.01 -4.77 -20.36
N ASP A 101 -7.01 -4.10 -21.52
CA ASP A 101 -5.85 -3.34 -21.99
C ASP A 101 -5.53 -2.17 -21.04
N ALA A 102 -6.56 -1.44 -20.56
CA ALA A 102 -6.37 -0.40 -19.54
C ALA A 102 -5.80 -0.97 -18.22
N SER A 103 -6.28 -2.15 -17.79
CA SER A 103 -5.77 -2.85 -16.60
C SER A 103 -4.30 -3.26 -16.76
N ASN A 104 -3.91 -3.76 -17.94
CA ASN A 104 -2.52 -4.11 -18.25
C ASN A 104 -1.60 -2.87 -18.24
N LEU A 105 -2.06 -1.75 -18.80
CA LEU A 105 -1.34 -0.47 -18.74
C LEU A 105 -1.15 -0.01 -17.29
N PHE A 106 -2.18 -0.13 -16.48
CA PHE A 106 -2.11 0.16 -15.04
C PHE A 106 -1.08 -0.72 -14.37
N HIS A 107 -1.14 -2.04 -14.56
CA HIS A 107 -0.21 -2.98 -13.96
C HIS A 107 1.25 -2.66 -14.31
N LYS A 108 1.52 -2.36 -15.60
CA LYS A 108 2.85 -1.97 -16.07
C LYS A 108 3.35 -0.69 -15.39
N HIS A 109 2.51 0.36 -15.34
CA HIS A 109 2.86 1.62 -14.68
C HIS A 109 3.05 1.47 -13.17
N TYR A 110 2.15 0.73 -12.53
CA TYR A 110 2.15 0.53 -11.09
C TYR A 110 3.39 -0.24 -10.62
N THR A 111 3.76 -1.30 -11.34
CA THR A 111 4.96 -2.11 -11.03
C THR A 111 6.24 -1.31 -11.26
N SER A 112 6.36 -0.59 -12.38
CA SER A 112 7.53 0.26 -12.66
C SER A 112 7.73 1.38 -11.63
N GLN A 113 6.65 2.00 -11.13
CA GLN A 113 6.74 3.04 -10.11
C GLN A 113 6.85 2.53 -8.66
N LYS A 114 6.58 1.25 -8.39
CA LYS A 114 6.81 0.66 -7.07
C LYS A 114 8.30 0.66 -6.70
N GLU A 115 9.17 0.74 -7.71
CA GLU A 115 10.62 0.81 -7.56
C GLU A 115 11.12 2.22 -7.17
N THR A 116 10.36 3.28 -7.45
CA THR A 116 10.70 4.66 -7.03
C THR A 116 10.28 4.91 -5.58
N LYS A 117 11.21 4.69 -4.64
CA LYS A 117 11.06 5.14 -3.24
C LYS A 117 10.79 6.65 -3.20
N THR A 118 9.79 7.06 -2.44
CA THR A 118 9.43 8.48 -2.25
C THR A 118 10.65 9.29 -1.81
N SER A 119 10.83 10.48 -2.41
CA SER A 119 11.90 11.42 -2.07
C SER A 119 11.96 11.67 -0.56
N VAL A 120 13.17 11.81 0.00
CA VAL A 120 13.37 12.08 1.44
C VAL A 120 12.55 13.28 1.92
N ASN A 121 12.49 14.35 1.10
CA ASN A 121 11.77 15.60 1.42
C ASN A 121 10.24 15.46 1.45
N GLN A 122 9.69 14.35 0.96
CA GLN A 122 8.25 14.09 0.89
C GLN A 122 7.85 12.90 1.80
N CYS A 123 8.78 12.42 2.61
CA CYS A 123 8.65 11.20 3.39
C CYS A 123 8.28 11.53 4.84
N SER A 124 7.40 10.75 5.46
CA SER A 124 7.16 10.87 6.90
C SER A 124 8.42 10.47 7.69
N ASN A 125 8.62 11.07 8.87
CA ASN A 125 9.68 10.68 9.80
C ASN A 125 9.65 9.18 10.09
N THR A 126 8.46 8.59 10.30
CA THR A 126 8.28 7.15 10.53
C THR A 126 8.81 6.29 9.39
N THR A 127 8.60 6.73 8.14
CA THR A 127 9.10 6.02 6.95
C THR A 127 10.61 6.18 6.81
N LEU A 128 11.15 7.36 7.12
CA LEU A 128 12.59 7.61 7.15
C LEU A 128 13.28 6.75 8.23
N THR A 129 12.71 6.66 9.43
CA THR A 129 13.19 5.77 10.50
C THR A 129 13.18 4.31 10.04
N ARG A 130 12.09 3.82 9.43
CA ARG A 130 12.04 2.43 8.91
C ARG A 130 13.13 2.16 7.88
N ARG A 131 13.39 3.10 6.96
CA ARG A 131 14.48 2.98 5.98
C ARG A 131 15.82 2.90 6.68
N ALA A 132 16.06 3.78 7.66
CA ALA A 132 17.31 3.80 8.40
C ALA A 132 17.54 2.53 9.21
N THR A 133 16.55 2.08 9.98
CA THR A 133 16.60 0.82 10.72
C THR A 133 16.82 -0.38 9.78
N SER A 134 16.26 -0.37 8.57
CA SER A 134 16.46 -1.46 7.60
C SER A 134 17.91 -1.54 7.12
N ILE A 135 18.50 -0.41 6.73
CA ILE A 135 19.92 -0.32 6.36
C ILE A 135 20.78 -0.77 7.54
N GLY A 136 20.46 -0.26 8.72
CA GLY A 136 21.19 -0.59 9.92
C GLY A 136 21.20 -2.08 10.25
N LYS A 137 20.04 -2.75 10.17
CA LYS A 137 19.96 -4.20 10.42
C LYS A 137 20.84 -4.98 9.45
N GLN A 138 20.80 -4.63 8.17
CA GLN A 138 21.56 -5.32 7.14
C GLN A 138 23.07 -5.17 7.35
N LEU A 139 23.54 -3.95 7.64
CA LEU A 139 24.96 -3.70 7.90
C LEU A 139 25.46 -4.36 9.20
N LEU A 140 24.63 -4.40 10.26
CA LEU A 140 24.98 -5.13 11.48
C LEU A 140 25.13 -6.64 11.22
N THR A 141 24.21 -7.23 10.43
CA THR A 141 24.31 -8.64 10.04
C THR A 141 25.59 -8.90 9.24
N GLU A 142 25.86 -8.09 8.22
CA GLU A 142 27.06 -8.23 7.39
C GLU A 142 28.36 -8.05 8.19
N PHE A 143 28.39 -7.10 9.13
CA PHE A 143 29.50 -6.91 10.04
C PHE A 143 29.77 -8.18 10.86
N ASN A 144 28.75 -8.70 11.55
CA ASN A 144 28.87 -9.89 12.39
C ASN A 144 29.28 -11.14 11.60
N GLU A 145 28.86 -11.27 10.34
CA GLU A 145 29.28 -12.37 9.46
C GLU A 145 30.76 -12.28 9.04
N LYS A 146 31.29 -11.06 8.91
CA LYS A 146 32.68 -10.83 8.50
C LYS A 146 33.66 -10.87 9.66
N VAL A 147 33.26 -10.46 10.86
CA VAL A 147 34.13 -10.38 12.05
C VAL A 147 35.01 -11.61 12.26
N PRO A 148 34.49 -12.86 12.21
CA PRO A 148 35.32 -14.05 12.45
C PRO A 148 36.41 -14.31 11.41
N LYS A 149 36.34 -13.65 10.24
CA LYS A 149 37.35 -13.78 9.17
C LYS A 149 38.55 -12.86 9.37
N PHE A 150 38.38 -11.78 10.13
CA PHE A 150 39.37 -10.72 10.27
C PHE A 150 39.89 -10.56 11.70
N TYR A 151 39.16 -11.06 12.70
CA TYR A 151 39.52 -10.97 14.12
C TYR A 151 39.58 -12.35 14.76
N ASN A 152 40.40 -12.49 15.79
CA ASN A 152 40.42 -13.71 16.60
C ASN A 152 39.07 -13.87 17.31
N VAL A 153 38.59 -15.10 17.49
CA VAL A 153 37.33 -15.38 18.22
C VAL A 153 37.33 -14.82 19.65
N LYS A 154 38.51 -14.60 20.25
CA LYS A 154 38.66 -13.98 21.57
C LYS A 154 38.52 -12.45 21.56
N GLU A 155 38.65 -11.82 20.40
CA GLU A 155 38.49 -10.39 20.19
C GLU A 155 37.13 -10.16 19.52
N ILE A 156 36.16 -9.63 20.26
CA ILE A 156 34.79 -9.43 19.75
C ILE A 156 34.63 -7.95 19.40
N PRO A 157 34.97 -7.51 18.18
CA PRO A 157 34.71 -6.15 17.75
C PRO A 157 33.19 -5.90 17.72
N GLY A 158 32.77 -4.75 18.24
CA GLY A 158 31.38 -4.31 18.24
C GLY A 158 31.17 -3.19 17.22
N LEU A 159 30.10 -3.28 16.43
CA LEU A 159 29.64 -2.15 15.63
C LEU A 159 28.88 -1.20 16.54
N GLU A 160 29.41 -0.01 16.83
CA GLU A 160 28.81 0.93 17.78
C GLU A 160 27.78 1.87 17.15
N ASN A 161 28.04 2.39 15.95
CA ASN A 161 27.12 3.27 15.25
C ASN A 161 27.28 3.20 13.73
N ILE A 162 26.22 3.62 13.03
CA ILE A 162 26.22 3.86 11.58
C ILE A 162 25.66 5.25 11.35
N ARG A 163 26.49 6.14 10.79
CA ARG A 163 26.11 7.50 10.44
C ARG A 163 26.25 7.73 8.94
N TYR A 164 25.20 8.23 8.31
CA TYR A 164 25.18 8.57 6.88
C TYR A 164 24.19 9.69 6.59
N SER A 165 24.27 10.27 5.39
CA SER A 165 23.38 11.37 4.99
C SER A 165 22.73 11.16 3.63
N VAL A 166 21.49 11.64 3.49
CA VAL A 166 20.78 11.69 2.20
C VAL A 166 20.12 13.07 2.07
N LYS A 167 20.50 13.84 1.04
CA LYS A 167 19.94 15.18 0.76
C LYS A 167 19.86 16.07 2.01
N ASN A 168 20.97 16.19 2.73
CA ASN A 168 21.14 16.96 3.98
C ASN A 168 20.42 16.41 5.23
N CYS A 169 19.69 15.29 5.12
CA CYS A 169 19.23 14.56 6.30
C CYS A 169 20.33 13.64 6.81
N ILE A 170 20.71 13.78 8.07
CA ILE A 170 21.67 12.90 8.74
C ILE A 170 20.89 11.79 9.45
N PHE A 171 21.29 10.56 9.21
CA PHE A 171 20.82 9.38 9.92
C PHE A 171 21.96 8.88 10.80
N ASP A 172 21.66 8.71 12.08
CA ASP A 172 22.58 8.16 13.06
C ASP A 172 21.90 6.98 13.76
N ILE A 173 22.50 5.80 13.65
CA ILE A 173 21.97 4.55 14.17
C ILE A 173 22.96 4.03 15.19
N HIS A 174 22.60 4.09 16.47
CA HIS A 174 23.44 3.58 17.54
C HIS A 174 23.08 2.14 17.89
N TYR A 175 24.10 1.30 18.05
CA TYR A 175 24.02 -0.09 18.47
C TYR A 175 24.66 -0.20 19.86
N GLY A 176 23.84 0.00 20.88
CA GLY A 176 24.28 -0.02 22.27
C GLY A 176 23.12 -0.23 23.24
N ASP A 177 23.43 -0.40 24.52
CA ASP A 177 22.43 -0.67 25.58
C ASP A 177 21.40 0.45 25.76
N GLU A 178 21.62 1.64 25.20
CA GLU A 178 20.63 2.73 25.19
C GLU A 178 19.28 2.31 24.61
N ASP A 179 19.25 1.46 23.58
CA ASP A 179 18.01 0.99 22.97
C ASP A 179 17.26 0.03 23.90
N LYS A 180 17.99 -0.75 24.72
CA LYS A 180 17.40 -1.56 25.80
C LYS A 180 16.88 -0.67 26.93
N ILE A 181 17.61 0.38 27.31
CA ILE A 181 17.23 1.33 28.37
C ILE A 181 15.99 2.12 27.95
N LYS A 182 15.94 2.67 26.73
CA LYS A 182 14.77 3.39 26.19
C LYS A 182 13.55 2.48 26.06
N LYS A 183 13.75 1.22 25.64
CA LYS A 183 12.66 0.22 25.58
C LYS A 183 12.16 -0.17 26.97
N LYS A 184 13.06 -0.32 27.96
CA LYS A 184 12.72 -0.56 29.37
C LYS A 184 11.96 0.63 29.97
N GLN A 185 12.46 1.85 29.81
CA GLN A 185 11.79 3.08 30.26
C GLN A 185 10.40 3.27 29.64
N LYS A 186 10.23 2.91 28.36
CA LYS A 186 8.92 2.97 27.69
C LYS A 186 7.95 1.93 28.25
N ILE A 187 8.40 0.71 28.54
CA ILE A 187 7.59 -0.32 29.19
C ILE A 187 7.23 0.12 30.61
N GLU A 188 8.19 0.61 31.40
CA GLU A 188 7.96 1.13 32.75
C GLU A 188 6.98 2.29 32.78
N SER A 189 7.03 3.20 31.79
CA SER A 189 6.09 4.32 31.68
C SER A 189 4.66 3.86 31.36
N VAL A 190 4.52 2.84 30.50
CA VAL A 190 3.20 2.25 30.19
C VAL A 190 2.63 1.50 31.40
N VAL A 191 3.46 0.73 32.11
CA VAL A 191 3.05 0.03 33.35
C VAL A 191 2.59 1.04 34.41
N ARG A 192 3.36 2.11 34.63
CA ARG A 192 3.02 3.14 35.62
C ARG A 192 1.70 3.85 35.29
N ALA A 193 1.44 4.17 34.02
CA ALA A 193 0.18 4.77 33.59
C ALA A 193 -1.02 3.83 33.76
N LEU A 194 -0.84 2.52 33.60
CA LEU A 194 -1.88 1.52 33.82
C LEU A 194 -2.16 1.30 35.31
N ASP A 195 -1.14 1.33 36.16
CA ASP A 195 -1.28 1.20 37.62
C ASP A 195 -1.92 2.44 38.24
N GLU A 196 -1.54 3.65 37.80
CA GLU A 196 -2.16 4.91 38.24
C GLU A 196 -3.64 5.04 37.83
N GLY A 197 -4.04 4.38 36.72
CA GLY A 197 -5.42 4.38 36.25
C GLY A 197 -6.33 3.32 36.90
N ASN A 198 -5.78 2.26 37.52
CA ASN A 198 -6.56 1.08 37.94
C ASN A 198 -6.55 0.78 39.45
N ILE A 199 -5.80 1.52 40.28
CA ILE A 199 -5.83 1.31 41.74
C ILE A 199 -6.79 2.31 42.38
N SER A 200 -8.01 1.86 42.70
CA SER A 200 -8.90 2.56 43.63
C SER A 200 -8.21 2.69 44.98
N ARG A 201 -7.82 3.91 45.36
CA ARG A 201 -7.25 4.24 46.68
C ARG A 201 -8.33 4.52 47.73
N ASN A 202 -9.40 3.73 47.78
CA ASN A 202 -10.27 3.73 48.95
C ASN A 202 -9.72 2.75 49.99
N PRO A 203 -9.16 3.22 51.11
CA PRO A 203 -8.85 2.34 52.22
C PRO A 203 -10.18 1.88 52.83
N TYR A 204 -10.34 0.56 52.95
CA TYR A 204 -11.24 -0.04 53.95
C TYR A 204 -10.45 -0.22 55.24
#